data_AF-A0AAC9QVG7-F1
#
_entry.id   AF-A0AAC9QVG7-F1
#
_cell.length_a   1.000
_cell.length_b   1.000
_cell.length_c   1.000
_cell.angle_alpha   90.00
_cell.angle_beta   90.00
_cell.angle_gamma   90.00
#
_symmetry.space_group_name_H-M   'P 1'
#
loop_
_entity.id
_entity.type
_entity.pdbx_description
1 polymer ?
#
loop_
_entity_poly.entity_id
_entity_poly.type
_entity_poly.pdbx_seq_one_letter_code
_entity_poly.pdbx_strand_id
1 'polypeptide(L)'
;MRKKVIYKEDAAVEDLIETLALEKGIHFTPEQCGALHYGLSLGAEVERYADPVYDGGQLRELFEAQAAGIDTRLMEDPTYSFGQMHEIAIGLKDGVDASVYANPSYTREHMSWMRRAISRGIDIKNYPDFFKSVYAATRQYNALCNGQPESGQHRYRVKACRVVETEYEIVVECSDPEKLREALEAVNAMTLEGVQAVKNKLYERKVQIKESRFSDPVRKSARIELFMEEKTE
;
A
#
# COMPACT_ATOMS: atom_id res chain seq x y z
N MET A 1 -13.32 -7.69 2.44
CA MET A 1 -12.50 -8.75 1.84
C MET A 1 -11.19 -8.19 1.32
N ARG A 2 -10.05 -8.71 1.82
CA ARG A 2 -8.76 -8.58 1.15
C ARG A 2 -8.91 -9.29 -0.21
N LYS A 3 -8.64 -8.60 -1.33
CA LYS A 3 -8.53 -9.27 -2.64
C LYS A 3 -7.48 -10.37 -2.48
N LYS A 4 -7.91 -11.63 -2.52
CA LYS A 4 -7.02 -12.77 -2.71
C LYS A 4 -6.48 -12.60 -4.13
N VAL A 5 -5.23 -12.17 -4.23
CA VAL A 5 -4.47 -12.28 -5.46
C VAL A 5 -4.34 -13.78 -5.71
N ILE A 6 -5.05 -14.28 -6.73
CA ILE A 6 -4.92 -15.67 -7.16
C ILE A 6 -3.64 -15.70 -7.99
N TYR A 7 -2.53 -16.09 -7.38
CA TYR A 7 -1.34 -16.48 -8.12
C TYR A 7 -1.68 -17.78 -8.85
N LYS A 8 -1.33 -17.88 -10.13
CA LYS A 8 -1.30 -19.19 -10.79
C LYS A 8 -0.27 -20.01 -10.01
N GLU A 9 -0.75 -20.98 -9.25
CA GLU A 9 0.07 -21.97 -8.54
C GLU A 9 0.83 -22.77 -9.60
N ASP A 10 2.06 -22.35 -9.89
CA ASP A 10 3.02 -23.16 -10.62
C ASP A 10 3.65 -24.08 -9.58
N ALA A 11 3.30 -25.37 -9.60
CA ALA A 11 3.64 -26.32 -8.53
C ALA A 11 5.17 -26.38 -8.23
N ALA A 12 6.00 -26.06 -9.22
CA ALA A 12 7.46 -25.96 -9.05
C ALA A 12 7.90 -24.80 -8.14
N VAL A 13 7.11 -23.73 -8.05
CA VAL A 13 7.40 -22.55 -7.25
C VAL A 13 7.09 -22.79 -5.78
N GLU A 14 5.98 -23.47 -5.47
CA GLU A 14 5.63 -23.84 -4.09
C GLU A 14 6.67 -24.83 -3.53
N ASP A 15 7.06 -25.82 -4.32
CA ASP A 15 8.09 -26.82 -3.97
C ASP A 15 9.44 -26.16 -3.62
N LEU A 16 9.84 -25.10 -4.33
CA LEU A 16 11.06 -24.34 -4.04
C LEU A 16 10.99 -23.62 -2.68
N ILE A 17 9.90 -22.91 -2.39
CA ILE A 17 9.77 -22.14 -1.14
C ILE A 17 9.72 -23.10 0.06
N GLU A 18 9.00 -24.22 -0.07
CA GLU A 18 8.97 -25.27 0.95
C GLU A 18 10.36 -25.88 1.17
N THR A 19 11.08 -26.19 0.08
CA THR A 19 12.45 -26.72 0.14
C THR A 19 13.39 -25.74 0.84
N LEU A 20 13.36 -24.45 0.48
CA LEU A 20 14.19 -23.41 1.11
C LEU A 20 13.90 -23.29 2.61
N ALA A 21 12.63 -23.35 3.00
CA ALA A 21 12.23 -23.32 4.41
C ALA A 21 12.79 -24.53 5.17
N LEU A 22 12.72 -25.73 4.57
CA LEU A 22 13.23 -26.98 5.13
C LEU A 22 14.77 -26.99 5.26
N GLU A 23 15.48 -26.62 4.20
CA GLU A 23 16.95 -26.60 4.16
C GLU A 23 17.55 -25.64 5.18
N LYS A 24 16.91 -24.47 5.36
CA LYS A 24 17.36 -23.45 6.31
C LYS A 24 16.80 -23.65 7.72
N GLY A 25 15.85 -24.58 7.91
CA GLY A 25 15.18 -24.80 9.19
C GLY A 25 14.38 -23.58 9.67
N ILE A 26 13.77 -22.84 8.74
CA ILE A 26 13.03 -21.60 8.99
C ILE A 26 11.57 -21.76 8.56
N HIS A 27 10.74 -20.80 8.99
CA HIS A 27 9.35 -20.71 8.56
C HIS A 27 9.06 -19.31 8.04
N PHE A 28 8.48 -19.22 6.84
CA PHE A 28 8.08 -17.95 6.23
C PHE A 28 6.64 -17.59 6.61
N THR A 29 6.39 -16.31 6.87
CA THR A 29 5.02 -15.79 7.03
C THR A 29 4.28 -15.79 5.68
N PRO A 30 2.94 -15.73 5.66
CA PRO A 30 2.19 -15.57 4.42
C PRO A 30 2.62 -14.36 3.60
N GLU A 31 3.00 -13.25 4.26
CA GLU A 31 3.54 -12.06 3.60
C GLU A 31 4.90 -12.34 2.94
N GLN A 32 5.79 -13.08 3.60
CA GLN A 32 7.09 -13.49 3.05
C GLN A 32 6.93 -14.47 1.89
N CYS A 33 6.08 -15.50 2.01
CA CYS A 33 5.77 -16.40 0.89
C CYS A 33 5.24 -15.62 -0.32
N GLY A 34 4.29 -14.71 -0.09
CA GLY A 34 3.76 -13.85 -1.15
C GLY A 34 4.80 -12.93 -1.79
N ALA A 35 5.86 -12.54 -1.06
CA ALA A 35 6.99 -11.80 -1.62
C ALA A 35 7.95 -12.70 -2.40
N LEU A 36 8.23 -13.91 -1.93
CA LEU A 36 9.06 -14.91 -2.62
C LEU A 36 8.42 -15.32 -3.96
N HIS A 37 7.11 -15.62 -3.98
CA HIS A 37 6.36 -15.86 -5.21
C HIS A 37 6.47 -14.68 -6.18
N TYR A 38 6.38 -13.45 -5.65
CA TYR A 38 6.51 -12.25 -6.47
C TYR A 38 7.92 -12.11 -7.05
N GLY A 39 8.98 -12.31 -6.25
CA GLY A 39 10.37 -12.29 -6.73
C GLY A 39 10.62 -13.30 -7.83
N LEU A 40 10.13 -14.53 -7.67
CA LEU A 40 10.20 -15.57 -8.71
C LEU A 40 9.48 -15.14 -9.99
N SER A 41 8.31 -14.50 -9.88
CA SER A 41 7.58 -13.98 -11.05
C SER A 41 8.32 -12.87 -11.81
N LEU A 42 9.25 -12.18 -11.14
CA LEU A 42 10.13 -11.16 -11.74
C LEU A 42 11.43 -11.76 -12.30
N GLY A 43 11.70 -13.05 -12.07
CA GLY A 43 12.99 -13.67 -12.38
C GLY A 43 14.13 -13.24 -11.44
N ALA A 44 13.81 -12.80 -10.21
CA ALA A 44 14.80 -12.47 -9.19
C ALA A 44 15.38 -13.73 -8.53
N GLU A 45 16.63 -13.65 -8.06
CA GLU A 45 17.29 -14.73 -7.30
C GLU A 45 16.78 -14.71 -5.85
N VAL A 46 15.65 -15.37 -5.60
CA VAL A 46 14.96 -15.30 -4.31
C VAL A 46 15.74 -15.95 -3.17
N GLU A 47 16.56 -16.95 -3.45
CA GLU A 47 17.37 -17.71 -2.49
C GLU A 47 18.33 -16.81 -1.72
N ARG A 48 18.79 -15.72 -2.36
CA ARG A 48 19.70 -14.73 -1.76
C ARG A 48 19.08 -14.00 -0.58
N TYR A 49 17.78 -13.72 -0.65
CA TYR A 49 17.05 -12.93 0.36
C TYR A 49 16.01 -13.73 1.13
N ALA A 50 15.81 -15.02 0.82
CA ALA A 50 14.94 -15.94 1.54
C ALA A 50 15.45 -16.17 2.98
N ASP A 51 15.16 -15.20 3.85
CA ASP A 51 15.56 -15.12 5.25
C ASP A 51 14.44 -14.40 6.05
N PRO A 52 14.00 -14.95 7.21
CA PRO A 52 12.95 -14.34 8.02
C PRO A 52 13.32 -12.99 8.65
N VAL A 53 14.59 -12.58 8.59
CA VAL A 53 15.04 -11.25 9.02
C VAL A 53 14.39 -10.12 8.21
N TYR A 54 13.94 -10.40 6.98
CA TYR A 54 13.21 -9.46 6.14
C TYR A 54 11.70 -9.72 6.20
N ASP A 55 10.90 -8.69 6.40
CA ASP A 55 9.46 -8.73 6.20
C ASP A 55 9.10 -8.80 4.70
N GLY A 56 7.85 -9.18 4.41
CA GLY A 56 7.39 -9.32 3.01
C GLY A 56 7.43 -8.02 2.19
N GLY A 57 7.42 -6.85 2.84
CA GLY A 57 7.61 -5.56 2.17
C GLY A 57 9.08 -5.33 1.79
N GLN A 58 10.01 -5.59 2.71
CA GLN A 58 11.45 -5.49 2.46
C GLN A 58 11.87 -6.44 1.33
N LEU A 59 11.40 -7.69 1.34
CA LEU A 59 11.64 -8.66 0.27
C LEU A 59 11.15 -8.15 -1.09
N ARG A 60 9.96 -7.55 -1.15
CA ARG A 60 9.43 -6.97 -2.40
C ARG A 60 10.33 -5.88 -2.95
N GLU A 61 10.76 -4.93 -2.11
CA GLU A 61 11.65 -3.85 -2.55
C GLU A 61 13.00 -4.38 -3.05
N LEU A 62 13.57 -5.40 -2.38
CA LEU A 62 14.80 -6.06 -2.83
C LEU A 62 14.63 -6.76 -4.19
N PHE A 63 13.53 -7.49 -4.38
CA PHE A 63 13.25 -8.19 -5.64
C PHE A 63 12.94 -7.23 -6.79
N GLU A 64 12.18 -6.16 -6.55
CA GLU A 64 11.91 -5.12 -7.56
C GLU A 64 13.20 -4.40 -7.96
N ALA A 65 14.06 -4.06 -7.00
CA ALA A 65 15.35 -3.45 -7.26
C ALA A 65 16.26 -4.38 -8.08
N GLN A 66 16.36 -5.66 -7.71
CA GLN A 66 17.13 -6.66 -8.45
C GLN A 66 16.61 -6.82 -9.88
N ALA A 67 15.29 -6.95 -10.07
CA ALA A 67 14.67 -7.09 -11.39
C ALA A 67 14.86 -5.84 -12.26
N ALA A 68 14.98 -4.66 -11.65
CA ALA A 68 15.30 -3.40 -12.32
C ALA A 68 16.81 -3.21 -12.59
N GLY A 69 17.66 -4.16 -12.21
CA GLY A 69 19.12 -4.08 -12.36
C GLY A 69 19.79 -3.08 -11.41
N ILE A 70 19.13 -2.73 -10.31
CA ILE A 70 19.65 -1.82 -9.28
C ILE A 70 20.56 -2.61 -8.32
N ASP A 71 21.72 -2.05 -7.96
CA ASP A 71 22.58 -2.63 -6.91
C ASP A 71 21.89 -2.49 -5.55
N THR A 72 21.49 -3.62 -4.98
CA THR A 72 20.71 -3.72 -3.75
C THR A 72 21.53 -3.54 -2.48
N ARG A 73 22.87 -3.48 -2.54
CA ARG A 73 23.75 -3.47 -1.35
C ARG A 73 23.38 -2.43 -0.28
N LEU A 74 22.92 -1.24 -0.68
CA LEU A 74 22.52 -0.18 0.26
C LEU A 74 21.19 -0.47 0.96
N MET A 75 20.40 -1.41 0.45
CA MET A 75 19.08 -1.82 0.96
C MET A 75 19.13 -3.13 1.75
N GLU A 76 20.26 -3.85 1.77
CA GLU A 76 20.38 -5.17 2.40
C GLU A 76 20.43 -5.13 3.94
N ASP A 77 20.46 -3.94 4.56
CA ASP A 77 20.36 -3.84 6.02
C ASP A 77 18.90 -4.03 6.47
N PRO A 78 18.55 -5.11 7.18
CA PRO A 78 17.18 -5.39 7.60
C PRO A 78 16.65 -4.40 8.65
N THR A 79 17.48 -3.49 9.18
CA THR A 79 17.02 -2.40 10.04
C THR A 79 16.27 -1.30 9.28
N TYR A 80 16.38 -1.24 7.95
CA TYR A 80 15.54 -0.38 7.13
C TYR A 80 14.12 -0.93 7.01
N SER A 81 13.11 -0.13 7.30
CA SER A 81 11.74 -0.40 6.85
C SER A 81 11.65 -0.48 5.32
N PHE A 82 10.68 -1.23 4.79
CA PHE A 82 10.41 -1.27 3.34
C PHE A 82 10.24 0.14 2.74
N GLY A 83 9.66 1.07 3.51
CA GLY A 83 9.52 2.46 3.09
C GLY A 83 10.84 3.22 2.94
N GLN A 84 11.85 2.92 3.75
CA GLN A 84 13.20 3.49 3.60
C GLN A 84 13.91 2.83 2.42
N MET A 85 13.82 1.50 2.28
CA MET A 85 14.34 0.76 1.11
C MET A 85 13.78 1.33 -0.20
N HIS A 86 12.48 1.63 -0.24
CA HIS A 86 11.84 2.27 -1.38
C HIS A 86 12.47 3.61 -1.78
N GLU A 87 12.77 4.49 -0.81
CA GLU A 87 13.42 5.78 -1.12
C GLU A 87 14.87 5.59 -1.59
N ILE A 88 15.58 4.55 -1.11
CA ILE A 88 16.91 4.18 -1.62
C ILE A 88 16.78 3.73 -3.09
N ALA A 89 15.86 2.80 -3.37
CA ALA A 89 15.61 2.28 -4.71
C ALA A 89 15.25 3.38 -5.71
N ILE A 90 14.35 4.32 -5.35
CA ILE A 90 14.01 5.47 -6.19
C ILE A 90 15.25 6.32 -6.48
N GLY A 91 16.06 6.62 -5.46
CA GLY A 91 17.27 7.42 -5.66
C GLY A 91 18.24 6.76 -6.63
N LEU A 92 18.53 5.48 -6.43
CA LEU A 92 19.42 4.72 -7.30
C LEU A 92 18.89 4.65 -8.74
N LYS A 93 17.57 4.44 -8.91
CA LYS A 93 16.90 4.45 -10.22
C LYS A 93 17.00 5.80 -10.93
N ASP A 94 16.90 6.89 -10.19
CA ASP A 94 16.99 8.26 -10.70
C ASP A 94 18.46 8.73 -10.89
N GLY A 95 19.46 7.85 -10.66
CA GLY A 95 20.88 8.18 -10.76
C GLY A 95 21.40 9.06 -9.63
N VAL A 96 20.66 9.13 -8.52
CA VAL A 96 21.06 9.84 -7.30
C VAL A 96 21.92 8.92 -6.43
N ASP A 97 23.02 9.47 -5.90
CA ASP A 97 23.85 8.78 -4.91
C ASP A 97 23.09 8.63 -3.58
N ALA A 98 22.49 7.46 -3.39
CA ALA A 98 21.72 7.15 -2.18
C ALA A 98 22.59 7.02 -0.93
N SER A 99 23.91 6.81 -1.05
CA SER A 99 24.81 6.66 0.11
C SER A 99 24.86 7.92 0.99
N VAL A 100 24.47 9.08 0.45
CA VAL A 100 24.46 10.35 1.17
C VAL A 100 23.28 10.49 2.14
N TYR A 101 22.17 9.77 1.91
CA TYR A 101 20.96 9.86 2.73
C TYR A 101 20.43 8.51 3.24
N ALA A 102 20.94 7.39 2.74
CA ALA A 102 20.62 6.06 3.24
C ALA A 102 21.14 5.90 4.67
N ASN A 103 20.25 5.94 5.66
CA ASN A 103 20.58 5.73 7.06
C ASN A 103 19.35 5.17 7.81
N PRO A 104 19.46 4.01 8.49
CA PRO A 104 18.31 3.38 9.13
C PRO A 104 17.72 4.20 10.28
N SER A 105 18.49 5.15 10.85
CA SER A 105 18.01 6.10 11.87
C SER A 105 17.10 7.20 11.33
N TYR A 106 17.10 7.43 10.02
CA TYR A 106 16.25 8.43 9.38
C TYR A 106 14.91 7.84 9.00
N THR A 107 13.81 8.55 9.29
CA THR A 107 12.50 8.11 8.80
C THR A 107 12.45 8.14 7.28
N ARG A 108 11.56 7.34 6.68
CA ARG A 108 11.26 7.41 5.25
C ARG A 108 11.05 8.85 4.77
N GLU A 109 10.28 9.64 5.51
CA GLU A 109 9.99 11.03 5.15
C GLU A 109 11.27 11.89 5.13
N HIS A 110 12.16 11.69 6.10
CA HIS A 110 13.44 12.38 6.16
C HIS A 110 14.29 12.06 4.92
N MET A 111 14.43 10.77 4.60
CA MET A 111 15.15 10.30 3.42
C MET A 111 14.54 10.85 2.12
N SER A 112 13.21 10.93 2.04
CA SER A 112 12.52 11.47 0.87
C SER A 112 12.85 12.94 0.62
N TRP A 113 12.91 13.78 1.67
CA TRP A 113 13.31 15.18 1.53
C TRP A 113 14.76 15.34 1.08
N MET A 114 15.67 14.54 1.64
CA MET A 114 17.08 14.54 1.25
C MET A 114 17.25 14.08 -0.21
N ARG A 115 16.60 12.98 -0.61
CA ARG A 115 16.57 12.49 -1.99
C ARG A 115 16.06 13.56 -2.95
N ARG A 116 14.91 14.20 -2.65
CA ARG A 116 14.32 15.25 -3.49
C ARG A 116 15.23 16.46 -3.66
N ALA A 117 16.00 16.81 -2.62
CA ALA A 117 16.98 17.89 -2.70
C ALA A 117 18.11 17.52 -3.68
N ILE A 118 18.67 16.32 -3.54
CA ILE A 118 19.77 15.85 -4.41
C ILE A 118 19.28 15.70 -5.85
N SER A 119 18.06 15.18 -6.08
CA SER A 119 17.45 15.11 -7.41
C SER A 119 17.26 16.48 -8.08
N ARG A 120 17.27 17.58 -7.31
CA ARG A 120 17.24 18.96 -7.81
C ARG A 120 18.63 19.58 -8.00
N GLY A 121 19.69 18.81 -7.81
CA GLY A 121 21.07 19.30 -7.86
C GLY A 121 21.51 20.07 -6.62
N ILE A 122 20.76 19.96 -5.51
CA ILE A 122 21.16 20.55 -4.23
C ILE A 122 22.18 19.63 -3.57
N ASP A 123 23.41 20.13 -3.38
CA ASP A 123 24.39 19.46 -2.54
C ASP A 123 24.04 19.64 -1.06
N ILE A 124 23.31 18.65 -0.52
CA ILE A 124 22.81 18.68 0.85
C ILE A 124 23.92 18.73 1.91
N LYS A 125 25.17 18.34 1.58
CA LYS A 125 26.30 18.42 2.52
C LYS A 125 26.64 19.85 2.91
N ASN A 126 26.29 20.83 2.06
CA ASN A 126 26.45 22.26 2.35
C ASN A 126 25.40 22.83 3.30
N TYR A 127 24.37 22.04 3.66
CA TYR A 127 23.25 22.49 4.47
C TYR A 127 22.98 21.53 5.63
N PRO A 128 23.59 21.77 6.81
CA PRO A 128 23.46 20.90 7.98
C PRO A 128 22.02 20.62 8.42
N ASP A 129 21.06 21.49 8.09
CA ASP A 129 19.65 21.32 8.41
C ASP A 129 19.03 20.06 7.81
N PHE A 130 19.56 19.56 6.67
CA PHE A 130 19.12 18.27 6.12
C PHE A 130 19.38 17.09 7.04
N PHE A 131 20.33 17.18 7.98
CA PHE A 131 20.73 16.06 8.84
C PHE A 131 20.16 16.16 10.27
N LYS A 132 19.49 17.26 10.62
CA LYS A 132 19.00 17.52 12.00
C LYS A 132 17.67 16.86 12.31
N SER A 133 16.69 17.03 11.44
CA SER A 133 15.34 16.46 11.58
C SER A 133 14.58 16.59 10.26
N VAL A 134 13.50 15.82 10.13
CA VAL A 134 12.54 15.95 9.01
C VAL A 134 12.15 17.41 8.82
N TYR A 135 11.73 18.09 9.89
CA TYR A 135 11.27 19.47 9.81
C TYR A 135 12.36 20.45 9.35
N ALA A 136 13.60 20.29 9.84
CA ALA A 136 14.72 21.12 9.40
C ALA A 136 15.06 20.87 7.92
N ALA A 137 15.07 19.61 7.49
CA ALA A 137 15.26 19.22 6.10
C ALA A 137 14.17 19.78 5.18
N THR A 138 12.90 19.68 5.57
CA THR A 138 11.76 20.23 4.83
C THR A 138 11.84 21.75 4.70
N ARG A 139 12.13 22.46 5.80
CA ARG A 139 12.27 23.91 5.79
C ARG A 139 13.42 24.34 4.90
N GLN A 140 14.58 23.69 5.02
CA GLN A 140 15.76 24.00 4.22
C GLN A 140 15.51 23.73 2.73
N TYR A 141 14.94 22.57 2.40
CA TYR A 141 14.53 22.24 1.04
C TYR A 141 13.59 23.30 0.46
N ASN A 142 12.54 23.68 1.20
CA ASN A 142 11.59 24.69 0.76
C ASN A 142 12.25 26.06 0.57
N ALA A 143 13.14 26.49 1.47
CA ALA A 143 13.86 27.75 1.35
C ALA A 143 14.79 27.79 0.12
N LEU A 144 15.44 26.65 -0.20
CA LEU A 144 16.31 26.52 -1.36
C LEU A 144 15.52 26.41 -2.68
N CYS A 145 14.35 25.78 -2.64
CA CYS A 145 13.49 25.64 -3.81
C CYS A 145 12.65 26.89 -4.08
N ASN A 146 12.29 27.65 -3.03
CA ASN A 146 11.40 28.81 -3.09
C ASN A 146 11.96 29.98 -2.25
N GLY A 147 12.59 30.94 -2.93
CA GLY A 147 12.85 32.28 -2.42
C GLY A 147 11.61 33.18 -2.30
N GLN A 148 10.42 32.64 -1.99
CA GLN A 148 9.30 33.41 -1.41
C GLN A 148 8.49 32.52 -0.47
N PRO A 149 8.46 32.81 0.85
CA PRO A 149 7.32 32.44 1.65
C PRO A 149 6.17 33.38 1.24
N GLU A 150 5.07 32.84 0.72
CA GLU A 150 3.82 33.54 0.91
C GLU A 150 3.54 33.53 2.41
N SER A 151 3.97 34.63 3.03
CA SER A 151 3.41 35.13 4.27
C SER A 151 1.93 35.44 4.04
N GLY A 152 1.13 34.38 4.02
CA GLY A 152 -0.31 34.42 4.23
C GLY A 152 -0.60 33.29 5.19
N GLN A 153 -0.86 33.61 6.45
CA GLN A 153 -1.37 32.61 7.39
C GLN A 153 -2.83 32.33 7.00
N HIS A 154 -3.04 31.59 5.90
CA HIS A 154 -4.37 31.21 5.46
C HIS A 154 -4.94 30.20 6.45
N ARG A 155 -6.05 30.59 7.08
CA ARG A 155 -6.69 29.80 8.13
C ARG A 155 -7.72 28.87 7.48
N TYR A 156 -7.27 27.67 7.09
CA TYR A 156 -8.15 26.63 6.58
C TYR A 156 -8.91 25.95 7.73
N ARG A 157 -10.18 25.59 7.49
CA ARG A 157 -10.88 24.63 8.34
C ARG A 157 -10.78 23.26 7.69
N VAL A 158 -10.10 22.34 8.37
CA VAL A 158 -10.08 20.93 7.99
C VAL A 158 -11.16 20.21 8.79
N LYS A 159 -12.12 19.62 8.09
CA LYS A 159 -13.10 18.70 8.67
C LYS A 159 -12.70 17.27 8.32
N ALA A 160 -12.71 16.39 9.31
CA ALA A 160 -12.45 14.98 9.12
C ALA A 160 -13.76 14.21 9.33
N CYS A 161 -14.23 13.52 8.29
CA CYS A 161 -15.34 12.59 8.39
C CYS A 161 -14.79 11.17 8.43
N ARG A 162 -15.15 10.41 9.47
CA ARG A 162 -14.90 8.98 9.48
C ARG A 162 -16.00 8.31 8.66
N VAL A 163 -15.66 7.88 7.45
CA VAL A 163 -16.58 7.12 6.60
C VAL A 163 -16.42 5.64 6.95
N VAL A 164 -17.53 5.02 7.36
CA VAL A 164 -17.61 3.59 7.63
C VAL A 164 -18.36 2.93 6.48
N GLU A 165 -17.61 2.32 5.57
CA GLU A 165 -18.18 1.51 4.50
C GLU A 165 -18.40 0.10 5.04
N THR A 166 -19.63 -0.38 4.88
CA THR A 166 -20.04 -1.71 5.32
C THR A 166 -20.58 -2.47 4.13
N GLU A 167 -19.84 -3.47 3.67
CA GLU A 167 -20.25 -4.34 2.56
C GLU A 167 -20.96 -5.57 3.13
N TYR A 168 -22.13 -5.88 2.56
CA TYR A 168 -22.90 -7.09 2.85
C TYR A 168 -22.87 -7.98 1.61
N GLU A 169 -22.67 -9.28 1.80
CA GLU A 169 -22.72 -10.28 0.74
C GLU A 169 -23.94 -11.17 0.92
N ILE A 170 -24.58 -11.53 -0.19
CA ILE A 170 -25.79 -12.34 -0.17
C ILE A 170 -25.62 -13.43 -1.23
N VAL A 171 -25.77 -14.67 -0.80
CA VAL A 171 -25.83 -15.80 -1.71
C VAL A 171 -27.30 -16.02 -2.08
N VAL A 172 -27.61 -15.80 -3.36
CA VAL A 172 -28.94 -16.03 -3.93
C VAL A 172 -28.91 -17.24 -4.85
N GLU A 173 -29.91 -18.10 -4.76
CA GLU A 173 -30.12 -19.16 -5.74
C GLU A 173 -31.26 -18.77 -6.65
N CYS A 174 -30.98 -18.72 -7.95
CA CYS A 174 -31.97 -18.41 -8.95
C CYS A 174 -31.85 -19.41 -10.10
N SER A 175 -33.00 -19.97 -10.50
CA SER A 175 -33.10 -20.88 -11.65
C SER A 175 -33.03 -20.14 -12.99
N ASP A 176 -33.15 -18.80 -12.98
CA ASP A 176 -33.18 -17.95 -14.17
C ASP A 176 -32.36 -16.65 -13.92
N PRO A 177 -31.15 -16.53 -14.50
CA PRO A 177 -30.26 -15.40 -14.24
C PRO A 177 -30.76 -14.06 -14.80
N GLU A 178 -31.56 -14.05 -15.88
CA GLU A 178 -32.10 -12.81 -16.44
C GLU A 178 -33.17 -12.22 -15.52
N LYS A 179 -34.00 -13.07 -14.93
CA LYS A 179 -34.98 -12.66 -13.92
C LYS A 179 -34.32 -12.10 -12.66
N LEU A 180 -33.16 -12.63 -12.26
CA LEU A 180 -32.38 -12.06 -11.18
C LEU A 180 -31.83 -10.68 -11.56
N ARG A 181 -31.30 -10.54 -12.78
CA ARG A 181 -30.78 -9.26 -13.29
C ARG A 181 -31.86 -8.18 -13.31
N GLU A 182 -33.04 -8.48 -13.85
CA GLU A 182 -34.19 -7.56 -13.84
C GLU A 182 -34.62 -7.17 -12.42
N ALA A 183 -34.61 -8.13 -11.48
CA ALA A 183 -34.95 -7.86 -10.10
C ALA A 183 -33.91 -6.94 -9.42
N LEU A 184 -32.62 -7.13 -9.69
CA LEU A 184 -31.54 -6.31 -9.16
C LEU A 184 -31.56 -4.89 -9.75
N GLU A 185 -31.74 -4.76 -11.07
CA GLU A 185 -31.85 -3.45 -11.74
C GLU A 185 -33.00 -2.63 -11.15
N ALA A 186 -34.16 -3.28 -10.94
CA ALA A 186 -35.32 -2.60 -10.37
C ALA A 186 -35.18 -2.26 -8.88
N VAL A 187 -34.39 -3.00 -8.10
CA VAL A 187 -34.07 -2.66 -6.70
C VAL A 187 -33.03 -1.54 -6.63
N ASN A 188 -32.03 -1.53 -7.51
CA ASN A 188 -31.02 -0.47 -7.59
C ASN A 188 -31.61 0.89 -8.00
N ALA A 189 -32.73 0.89 -8.74
CA ALA A 189 -33.46 2.11 -9.08
C ALA A 189 -34.23 2.73 -7.89
N MET A 190 -34.25 2.07 -6.71
CA MET A 190 -34.94 2.54 -5.51
C MET A 190 -33.96 3.13 -4.51
N THR A 191 -34.36 4.21 -3.84
CA THR A 191 -33.64 4.71 -2.66
C THR A 191 -34.03 3.88 -1.44
N LEU A 192 -33.10 3.06 -0.93
CA LEU A 192 -33.33 2.19 0.22
C LEU A 192 -32.37 2.55 1.35
N GLU A 193 -32.91 2.87 2.53
CA GLU A 193 -32.12 3.35 3.69
C GLU A 193 -31.49 2.23 4.52
N GLY A 194 -31.58 0.98 4.06
CA GLY A 194 -31.07 -0.14 4.83
C GLY A 194 -31.09 -1.48 4.13
N VAL A 195 -30.20 -2.33 4.61
CA VAL A 195 -29.90 -3.69 4.15
C VAL A 195 -31.15 -4.58 4.29
N GLN A 196 -31.93 -4.44 5.37
CA GLN A 196 -33.22 -5.14 5.51
C GLN A 196 -34.27 -4.74 4.44
N ALA A 197 -34.26 -3.50 3.96
CA ALA A 197 -35.18 -3.05 2.92
C ALA A 197 -34.85 -3.69 1.56
N VAL A 198 -33.54 -3.84 1.25
CA VAL A 198 -33.06 -4.58 0.07
C VAL A 198 -33.55 -6.03 0.12
N LYS A 199 -33.41 -6.71 1.27
CA LYS A 199 -33.87 -8.09 1.47
C LYS A 199 -35.36 -8.26 1.18
N ASN A 200 -36.19 -7.38 1.73
CA ASN A 200 -37.64 -7.44 1.55
C ASN A 200 -38.03 -7.28 0.06
N LYS A 201 -37.37 -6.37 -0.67
CA LYS A 201 -37.64 -6.16 -2.10
C LYS A 201 -37.20 -7.31 -2.99
N LEU A 202 -36.11 -8.00 -2.64
CA LEU A 202 -35.71 -9.22 -3.35
C LEU A 202 -36.70 -10.37 -3.14
N TYR A 203 -37.27 -10.51 -1.94
CA TYR A 203 -38.32 -11.51 -1.67
C TYR A 203 -39.63 -11.23 -2.43
N GLU A 204 -40.08 -9.97 -2.47
CA GLU A 204 -41.27 -9.57 -3.24
C GLU A 204 -41.14 -9.97 -4.72
N ARG A 205 -39.91 -10.02 -5.24
CA ARG A 205 -39.58 -10.41 -6.62
C ARG A 205 -39.29 -11.90 -6.81
N LYS A 206 -39.61 -12.72 -5.81
CA LYS A 206 -39.45 -14.20 -5.81
C LYS A 206 -37.99 -14.67 -5.95
N VAL A 207 -37.02 -13.90 -5.47
CA VAL A 207 -35.62 -14.34 -5.36
C VAL A 207 -35.43 -15.08 -4.04
N GLN A 208 -34.96 -16.34 -4.09
CA GLN A 208 -34.71 -17.14 -2.89
C GLN A 208 -33.31 -16.86 -2.33
N ILE A 209 -33.24 -16.56 -1.04
CA ILE A 209 -31.99 -16.28 -0.31
C ILE A 209 -31.75 -17.46 0.63
N LYS A 210 -30.63 -18.17 0.47
CA LYS A 210 -30.34 -19.41 1.21
C LYS A 210 -29.80 -19.19 2.62
N GLU A 211 -29.01 -18.14 2.83
CA GLU A 211 -28.38 -17.86 4.13
C GLU A 211 -28.84 -16.53 4.72
N SER A 212 -29.01 -16.49 6.04
CA SER A 212 -29.44 -15.30 6.79
C SER A 212 -28.35 -14.22 6.94
N ARG A 213 -27.21 -14.31 6.22
CA ARG A 213 -26.04 -13.40 6.34
C ARG A 213 -26.26 -11.98 5.82
N PHE A 214 -27.51 -11.50 5.81
CA PHE A 214 -27.80 -10.07 5.71
C PHE A 214 -27.36 -9.31 6.98
N SER A 215 -27.17 -10.01 8.11
CA SER A 215 -26.85 -9.39 9.40
C SER A 215 -25.37 -9.10 9.61
N ASP A 216 -24.49 -9.96 9.09
CA ASP A 216 -23.05 -9.86 9.36
C ASP A 216 -22.31 -9.28 8.15
N PRO A 217 -21.69 -8.10 8.30
CA PRO A 217 -20.98 -7.47 7.20
C PRO A 217 -19.69 -8.21 6.87
N VAL A 218 -19.49 -8.49 5.59
CA VAL A 218 -18.33 -9.23 5.06
C VAL A 218 -17.10 -8.31 4.93
N ARG A 219 -17.32 -7.00 5.00
CA ARG A 219 -16.26 -6.01 5.15
C ARG A 219 -16.74 -4.81 5.94
N LYS A 220 -15.92 -4.38 6.89
CA LYS A 220 -15.96 -3.03 7.46
C LYS A 220 -14.65 -2.35 7.15
N SER A 221 -14.69 -1.23 6.45
CA SER A 221 -13.54 -0.34 6.27
C SER A 221 -13.87 1.03 6.84
N ALA A 222 -12.96 1.55 7.66
CA ALA A 222 -13.01 2.92 8.11
C ALA A 222 -11.89 3.68 7.41
N ARG A 223 -12.26 4.73 6.68
CA ARG A 223 -11.31 5.71 6.16
C ARG A 223 -11.66 7.09 6.65
N ILE A 224 -10.64 7.92 6.81
CA ILE A 224 -10.83 9.33 7.15
C ILE A 224 -10.82 10.08 5.83
N GLU A 225 -11.93 10.73 5.52
CA GLU A 225 -12.01 11.68 4.42
C GLU A 225 -11.81 13.08 4.99
N LEU A 226 -10.88 13.82 4.38
CA LEU A 226 -10.54 15.18 4.78
C LEU A 226 -11.19 16.14 3.80
N PHE A 227 -11.89 17.12 4.35
CA PHE A 227 -12.51 18.21 3.62
C PHE A 227 -11.84 19.50 4.05
N MET A 228 -11.38 20.29 3.08
CA MET A 228 -10.78 21.58 3.30
C MET A 228 -11.77 22.66 2.86
N GLU A 229 -12.12 23.55 3.78
CA GLU A 229 -12.88 24.76 3.47
C GLU A 229 -11.96 25.97 3.57
N GLU A 230 -11.85 26.72 2.48
CA GLU A 230 -11.22 28.02 2.47
C GLU A 230 -12.14 29.03 3.13
N LYS A 231 -11.63 29.76 4.12
CA LYS A 231 -12.23 31.02 4.55
C LYS A 231 -11.59 32.13 3.72
N THR A 232 -12.33 32.66 2.76
CA THR A 232 -12.12 34.04 2.33
C THR A 232 -12.62 34.95 3.45
N GLU A 233 -11.74 35.79 4.00
CA GLU A 233 -12.17 36.97 4.77
C GLU A 233 -12.78 38.02 3.83
#